data_AF-A0A9P6P2K6-F1
#
_entry.id   AF-A0A9P6P2K6-F1
#
_cell.length_a   1.000
_cell.length_b   1.000
_cell.length_c   1.000
_cell.angle_alpha   90.00
_cell.angle_beta   90.00
_cell.angle_gamma   90.00
#
_symmetry.space_group_name_H-M   'P 1'
#
loop_
_entity.id
_entity.type
_entity.pdbx_description
1 polymer ?
#
loop_
_entity_poly.entity_id
_entity_poly.type
_entity_poly.pdbx_seq_one_letter_code
_entity_poly.pdbx_strand_id
1 'polypeptide(L)'
;QTDETSATLARRYLRYHPEAERYLALGDFVFYVFRPQCIRYIGGLGAMGWLDAAELDAFPPIPENDEQALIDALTPNDAAARDFRVLGVERFGVDWMRHGRRARVALTEPRSDVDELRVVLAAELRQYG
;
A
#
# COMPACT_ATOMS: atom_id res chain seq x y z
N GLN A 1 3.69 13.36 -20.51
CA GLN A 1 2.89 12.95 -19.34
C GLN A 1 3.61 11.75 -18.74
N THR A 2 4.69 12.00 -17.99
CA THR A 2 5.67 10.95 -17.65
C THR A 2 6.43 11.27 -16.37
N ASP A 3 6.67 12.55 -16.08
CA ASP A 3 7.46 12.97 -14.91
C ASP A 3 6.67 12.87 -13.59
N GLU A 4 5.45 13.43 -13.54
CA GLU A 4 4.58 13.41 -12.36
C GLU A 4 4.24 11.98 -11.90
N THR A 5 3.91 11.09 -12.84
CA THR A 5 3.62 9.68 -12.53
C THR A 5 4.85 8.94 -12.02
N SER A 6 6.03 9.23 -12.56
CA SER A 6 7.30 8.68 -12.07
C SER A 6 7.58 9.15 -10.64
N ALA A 7 7.32 10.42 -10.35
CA ALA A 7 7.46 10.98 -9.00
C ALA A 7 6.50 10.34 -7.98
N THR A 8 5.22 10.16 -8.34
CA THR A 8 4.24 9.43 -7.52
C THR A 8 4.68 7.99 -7.24
N LEU A 9 5.13 7.27 -8.28
CA LEU A 9 5.63 5.90 -8.14
C LEU A 9 6.87 5.85 -7.25
N ALA A 10 7.80 6.78 -7.42
CA ALA A 10 9.01 6.88 -6.60
C ALA A 10 8.65 7.12 -5.13
N ARG A 11 7.76 8.08 -4.83
CA ARG A 11 7.30 8.35 -3.45
C ARG A 11 6.73 7.10 -2.81
N ARG A 12 5.81 6.41 -3.48
CA ARG A 12 5.20 5.19 -2.94
C ARG A 12 6.22 4.07 -2.79
N TYR A 13 7.08 3.85 -3.78
CA TYR A 13 8.11 2.81 -3.73
C TYR A 13 9.11 3.03 -2.58
N LEU A 14 9.59 4.26 -2.38
CA LEU A 14 10.54 4.60 -1.33
C LEU A 14 9.96 4.50 0.10
N ARG A 15 8.64 4.60 0.29
CA ARG A 15 8.03 4.27 1.58
C ARG A 15 8.31 2.80 1.96
N TYR A 16 8.23 1.89 1.00
CA TYR A 16 8.48 0.46 1.20
C TYR A 16 9.96 0.09 1.15
N HIS A 17 10.76 0.81 0.35
CA HIS A 17 12.17 0.54 0.08
C HIS A 17 13.02 1.82 0.19
N PRO A 18 13.18 2.39 1.39
CA PRO A 18 13.90 3.66 1.58
C PRO A 18 15.35 3.58 1.13
N GLU A 19 16.00 2.42 1.27
CA GLU A 19 17.37 2.18 0.83
C GLU A 19 17.58 2.34 -0.68
N ALA A 20 16.49 2.29 -1.47
CA ALA A 20 16.53 2.39 -2.92
C ALA A 20 16.68 3.83 -3.42
N GLU A 21 16.57 4.84 -2.54
CA GLU A 21 16.83 6.25 -2.88
C GLU A 21 18.20 6.42 -3.55
N ARG A 22 19.21 5.68 -3.08
CA ARG A 22 20.56 5.68 -3.65
C ARG A 22 20.60 5.29 -5.12
N TYR A 23 19.70 4.40 -5.55
CA TYR A 23 19.65 3.92 -6.93
C TYR A 23 18.91 4.92 -7.82
N LEU A 24 17.83 5.52 -7.31
CA LEU A 24 17.12 6.58 -8.04
C LEU A 24 18.00 7.82 -8.24
N ALA A 25 18.89 8.11 -7.29
CA ALA A 25 19.86 9.21 -7.40
C ALA A 25 20.89 9.01 -8.53
N LEU A 26 21.11 7.78 -9.01
CA LEU A 26 21.99 7.53 -10.15
C LEU A 26 21.36 7.97 -11.49
N GLY A 27 20.03 8.07 -11.55
CA GLY A 27 19.29 8.60 -12.71
C GLY A 27 19.14 7.65 -13.91
N ASP A 28 19.73 6.45 -13.86
CA ASP A 28 19.65 5.42 -14.89
C ASP A 28 18.64 4.30 -14.58
N PHE A 29 17.99 4.36 -13.42
CA PHE A 29 16.92 3.45 -13.04
C PHE A 29 15.56 3.96 -13.52
N VAL A 30 14.72 3.04 -13.95
CA VAL A 30 13.35 3.32 -14.42
C VAL A 30 12.34 2.40 -13.74
N PHE A 31 11.14 2.92 -13.49
CA PHE A 31 10.03 2.12 -12.95
C PHE A 31 9.31 1.36 -14.07
N TYR A 32 9.11 0.06 -13.86
CA TYR A 32 8.22 -0.76 -14.66
C TYR A 32 6.98 -1.12 -13.86
N VAL A 33 5.81 -0.97 -14.48
CA VAL A 33 4.52 -1.38 -13.89
C VAL A 33 4.06 -2.64 -14.59
N PHE A 34 3.97 -3.73 -13.84
CA PHE A 34 3.39 -4.98 -14.34
C PHE A 34 1.87 -4.85 -14.42
N ARG A 35 1.32 -4.96 -15.64
CA ARG A 35 -0.13 -4.97 -15.88
C ARG A 35 -0.58 -6.40 -16.12
N PRO A 36 -1.11 -7.11 -15.10
CA PRO A 36 -1.59 -8.48 -15.30
C PRO A 36 -2.63 -8.51 -16.40
N GLN A 37 -2.62 -9.55 -17.22
CA GLN A 37 -3.65 -9.82 -18.24
C GLN A 37 -4.54 -10.97 -17.78
N CYS A 38 -3.93 -11.99 -17.17
CA CYS A 38 -4.62 -13.14 -16.64
C CYS A 38 -3.79 -13.73 -15.49
N ILE A 39 -4.46 -14.26 -14.47
CA ILE A 39 -3.83 -14.89 -13.31
C ILE A 39 -4.27 -16.34 -13.23
N ARG A 40 -3.28 -17.22 -13.06
CA ARG A 40 -3.52 -18.62 -12.73
C ARG A 40 -3.63 -18.76 -11.21
N TYR A 41 -4.85 -18.94 -10.70
CA TYR A 41 -5.09 -19.16 -9.29
C TYR A 41 -4.96 -20.64 -8.91
N ILE A 42 -4.19 -20.92 -7.85
CA ILE A 42 -3.99 -22.26 -7.28
C ILE A 42 -4.23 -22.17 -5.77
N GLY A 43 -5.46 -22.45 -5.35
CA GLY A 43 -5.92 -22.37 -3.96
C GLY A 43 -5.85 -23.67 -3.17
N GLY A 44 -5.40 -24.77 -3.79
CA GLY A 44 -5.37 -26.11 -3.19
C GLY A 44 -6.13 -27.13 -4.02
N LEU A 45 -6.40 -28.30 -3.43
CA LEU A 45 -7.04 -29.43 -4.12
C LEU A 45 -8.40 -29.04 -4.70
N GLY A 46 -8.55 -29.15 -6.02
CA GLY A 46 -9.79 -28.83 -6.73
C GLY A 46 -10.13 -27.34 -6.84
N ALA A 47 -9.41 -26.46 -6.16
CA ALA A 47 -9.61 -25.00 -6.20
C ALA A 47 -8.56 -24.36 -7.12
N MET A 48 -8.79 -24.45 -8.43
CA MET A 48 -7.89 -23.89 -9.44
C MET A 48 -8.66 -23.28 -10.61
N GLY A 49 -8.18 -22.16 -11.12
CA GLY A 49 -8.79 -21.50 -12.27
C GLY A 49 -7.88 -20.46 -12.91
N TRP A 50 -8.39 -19.89 -14.00
CA TRP A 50 -7.88 -18.65 -14.57
C TRP A 50 -8.80 -17.52 -14.17
N LEU A 51 -8.23 -16.35 -13.88
CA LEU A 51 -8.93 -15.10 -13.62
C LEU A 51 -8.44 -14.07 -14.63
N ASP A 52 -9.35 -13.38 -15.31
CA ASP A 52 -9.00 -12.22 -16.11
C ASP A 52 -8.54 -11.07 -15.20
N ALA A 53 -7.69 -10.18 -15.71
CA ALA A 53 -7.24 -9.01 -14.96
C ALA A 53 -8.42 -8.14 -14.47
N ALA A 54 -9.49 -8.04 -15.26
CA ALA A 54 -10.70 -7.31 -14.89
C ALA A 54 -11.45 -7.94 -13.69
N GLU A 55 -11.17 -9.19 -13.35
CA GLU A 55 -11.81 -9.91 -12.23
C GLU A 55 -11.01 -9.79 -10.92
N LEU A 56 -9.79 -9.22 -10.95
CA LEU A 56 -8.89 -9.19 -9.79
C LEU A 56 -9.21 -8.09 -8.78
N ASP A 57 -9.56 -6.91 -9.27
CA ASP A 57 -9.93 -5.78 -8.44
C ASP A 57 -11.07 -5.01 -9.11
N ALA A 58 -12.25 -5.11 -8.51
CA ALA A 58 -13.44 -4.41 -8.98
C ALA A 58 -13.46 -2.94 -8.56
N PHE A 59 -12.53 -2.48 -7.71
CA PHE A 59 -12.52 -1.14 -7.18
C PHE A 59 -11.44 -0.27 -7.84
N PRO A 60 -11.74 1.00 -8.19
CA PRO A 60 -10.72 1.92 -8.69
C PRO A 60 -9.67 2.20 -7.60
N PRO A 61 -8.37 2.43 -7.83
CA PRO A 61 -7.43 2.69 -6.75
C PRO A 61 -7.81 3.90 -5.88
N ILE A 62 -7.35 3.94 -4.62
CA ILE A 62 -7.46 5.16 -3.79
C ILE A 62 -6.58 6.25 -4.43
N PRO A 63 -7.07 7.49 -4.61
CA PRO A 63 -6.25 8.60 -5.11
C PRO A 63 -5.02 8.85 -4.23
N GLU A 64 -3.89 9.25 -4.83
CA GLU A 64 -2.63 9.44 -4.10
C GLU A 64 -2.78 10.42 -2.92
N ASN A 65 -3.50 11.53 -3.12
CA ASN A 65 -3.69 12.55 -2.08
C ASN A 65 -4.49 12.00 -0.89
N ASP A 66 -5.49 11.15 -1.17
CA ASP A 66 -6.30 10.52 -0.12
C ASP A 66 -5.48 9.46 0.62
N GLU A 67 -4.69 8.65 -0.10
CA GLU A 67 -3.74 7.71 0.50
C GLU A 67 -2.74 8.44 1.41
N GLN A 68 -2.17 9.56 0.95
CA GLN A 68 -1.22 10.35 1.73
C GLN A 68 -1.87 10.96 2.97
N ALA A 69 -3.08 11.52 2.86
CA ALA A 69 -3.82 12.05 4.01
C ALA A 69 -4.14 10.96 5.04
N LEU A 70 -4.47 9.74 4.60
CA LEU A 70 -4.66 8.59 5.48
C LEU A 70 -3.36 8.19 6.18
N ILE A 71 -2.25 8.12 5.45
CA ILE A 71 -0.92 7.82 6.01
C ILE A 71 -0.55 8.83 7.10
N ASP A 72 -0.72 10.12 6.82
CA ASP A 72 -0.38 11.20 7.75
C ASP A 72 -1.28 11.17 9.00
N ALA A 73 -2.57 10.86 8.84
CA ALA A 73 -3.51 10.75 9.94
C ALA A 73 -3.30 9.50 10.82
N LEU A 74 -2.82 8.40 10.22
CA LEU A 74 -2.62 7.11 10.90
C LEU A 74 -1.20 6.92 11.45
N THR A 75 -0.24 7.75 11.03
CA THR A 75 1.12 7.71 11.56
C THR A 75 1.18 8.55 12.85
N PRO A 76 1.56 7.96 14.00
CA PRO A 76 1.68 8.71 15.24
C PRO A 76 2.75 9.80 15.13
N ASN A 77 2.43 11.00 15.63
CA ASN A 77 3.35 12.14 15.64
C ASN A 77 4.20 12.24 16.93
N ASP A 78 4.05 11.29 17.86
CA ASP A 78 4.78 11.36 19.13
C ASP A 78 6.24 10.88 18.97
N ALA A 79 7.12 11.39 19.85
CA ALA A 79 8.54 11.04 19.81
C ALA A 79 8.85 9.61 20.30
N ALA A 80 7.91 8.92 20.95
CA ALA A 80 8.04 7.56 21.45
C ALA A 80 7.72 6.50 20.37
N ALA A 81 6.95 6.88 19.35
CA ALA A 81 6.50 6.07 18.23
C ALA A 81 7.36 6.27 16.97
N ARG A 82 8.56 6.88 17.09
CA ARG A 82 9.48 7.17 15.96
C ARG A 82 9.82 5.96 15.08
N ASP A 83 9.70 4.76 15.64
CA ASP A 83 9.97 3.52 14.93
C ASP A 83 8.75 2.94 14.21
N PHE A 84 7.55 3.48 14.43
CA PHE A 84 6.32 3.09 13.76
C PHE A 84 6.02 4.04 12.59
N ARG A 85 5.72 3.46 11.42
CA ARG A 85 5.27 4.23 10.25
C ARG A 85 4.26 3.47 9.43
N VAL A 86 3.26 4.17 8.92
CA VAL A 86 2.38 3.63 7.88
C VAL A 86 3.11 3.72 6.54
N LEU A 87 3.07 2.65 5.75
CA LEU A 87 3.75 2.56 4.45
C LEU A 87 2.79 2.80 3.28
N GLY A 88 1.57 2.28 3.39
CA GLY A 88 0.54 2.44 2.38
C GLY A 88 -0.82 1.99 2.90
N VAL A 89 -1.85 2.62 2.37
CA VAL A 89 -3.23 2.37 2.74
C VAL A 89 -4.01 2.03 1.49
N GLU A 90 -4.82 0.99 1.59
CA GLU A 90 -5.78 0.63 0.55
C GLU A 90 -7.06 0.10 1.20
N ARG A 91 -8.10 -0.20 0.41
CA ARG A 91 -9.44 -0.48 0.95
C ARG A 91 -9.53 -1.75 1.78
N PHE A 92 -8.64 -2.70 1.54
CA PHE A 92 -8.50 -3.97 2.23
C PHE A 92 -7.54 -3.90 3.42
N GLY A 93 -7.00 -2.73 3.78
CA GLY A 93 -6.07 -2.65 4.90
C GLY A 93 -4.96 -1.61 4.82
N VAL A 94 -4.00 -1.81 5.72
CA VAL A 94 -2.85 -0.92 5.89
C VAL A 94 -1.58 -1.72 6.11
N ASP A 95 -0.55 -1.37 5.36
CA ASP A 95 0.80 -1.86 5.58
C ASP A 95 1.54 -0.86 6.49
N TRP A 96 2.20 -1.39 7.51
CA TRP A 96 2.95 -0.60 8.48
C TRP A 96 4.30 -1.24 8.78
N MET A 97 5.20 -0.47 9.38
CA MET A 97 6.52 -0.93 9.80
C MET A 97 6.81 -0.49 11.22
N ARG A 98 7.35 -1.40 12.03
CA ARG A 98 7.89 -1.09 13.36
C ARG A 98 9.20 -1.82 13.60
N HIS A 99 10.23 -1.12 14.09
CA HIS A 99 11.56 -1.71 14.33
C HIS A 99 12.12 -2.49 13.12
N GLY A 100 11.93 -1.96 11.90
CA GLY A 100 12.35 -2.59 10.65
C GLY A 100 11.50 -3.80 10.20
N ARG A 101 10.54 -4.24 11.01
CA ARG A 101 9.61 -5.31 10.65
C ARG A 101 8.37 -4.72 9.99
N ARG A 102 8.12 -5.10 8.74
CA ARG A 102 6.88 -4.79 8.01
C ARG A 102 5.79 -5.79 8.39
N ALA A 103 4.57 -5.29 8.56
CA ALA A 103 3.37 -6.09 8.78
C ALA A 103 2.16 -5.41 8.13
N ARG A 104 1.04 -6.15 8.09
CA ARG A 104 -0.21 -5.70 7.48
C ARG A 104 -1.36 -5.96 8.44
N VAL A 105 -2.24 -4.97 8.56
CA VAL A 105 -3.61 -5.19 9.04
C VAL A 105 -4.47 -5.39 7.80
N ALA A 106 -5.10 -6.55 7.68
CA ALA A 106 -6.05 -6.85 6.60
C ALA A 106 -7.48 -6.74 7.13
N LEU A 107 -8.32 -6.01 6.39
CA LEU A 107 -9.76 -5.94 6.63
C LEU A 107 -10.45 -7.10 5.91
N THR A 108 -11.42 -7.72 6.58
CA THR A 108 -12.22 -8.81 6.01
C THR A 108 -13.08 -8.33 4.84
N GLU A 109 -13.45 -7.05 4.85
CA GLU A 109 -14.27 -6.40 3.83
C GLU A 109 -13.63 -5.07 3.42
N PRO A 110 -13.69 -4.68 2.14
CA PRO A 110 -13.16 -3.41 1.69
C PRO A 110 -13.99 -2.24 2.24
N ARG A 111 -13.35 -1.10 2.49
CA ARG A 111 -14.02 0.18 2.77
C ARG A 111 -13.84 1.14 1.60
N SER A 112 -14.95 1.55 1.00
CA SER A 112 -14.95 2.49 -0.14
C SER A 112 -14.97 3.95 0.30
N ASP A 113 -15.50 4.22 1.49
CA ASP A 113 -15.49 5.54 2.12
C ASP A 113 -14.18 5.77 2.87
N VAL A 114 -13.52 6.90 2.58
CA VAL A 114 -12.18 7.23 3.13
C VAL A 114 -12.24 7.50 4.63
N ASP A 115 -13.31 8.12 5.12
CA ASP A 115 -13.46 8.41 6.55
C ASP A 115 -13.75 7.14 7.34
N GLU A 116 -14.61 6.27 6.83
CA GLU A 116 -14.85 4.95 7.42
C GLU A 116 -13.57 4.11 7.44
N LEU A 117 -12.84 4.07 6.32
CA LEU A 117 -11.55 3.37 6.22
C LEU A 117 -10.58 3.89 7.27
N ARG A 118 -10.45 5.21 7.41
CA ARG A 118 -9.59 5.84 8.43
C ARG A 118 -9.95 5.40 9.85
N VAL A 119 -11.24 5.42 10.20
CA VAL A 119 -11.71 5.07 11.55
C VAL A 119 -11.43 3.60 11.86
N VAL A 120 -11.74 2.69 10.93
CA VAL A 120 -11.50 1.26 11.11
C VAL A 120 -10.01 0.95 11.24
N LEU A 121 -9.18 1.48 10.34
CA LEU A 121 -7.74 1.25 10.39
C LEU A 121 -7.10 1.85 11.65
N ALA A 122 -7.54 3.03 12.10
CA ALA A 122 -7.06 3.61 13.36
C ALA A 122 -7.39 2.72 14.57
N ALA A 123 -8.56 2.09 14.59
CA ALA A 123 -8.94 1.17 15.65
C ALA A 123 -8.07 -0.10 15.65
N GLU A 124 -7.80 -0.68 14.48
CA GLU A 124 -6.96 -1.87 14.33
C GLU A 124 -5.48 -1.59 14.67
N LEU A 125 -4.94 -0.45 14.22
CA LEU A 125 -3.53 -0.11 14.42
C LEU A 125 -3.15 0.12 15.89
N ARG A 126 -4.09 0.55 16.76
CA ARG A 126 -3.86 0.68 18.21
C ARG A 126 -3.38 -0.60 18.89
N GLN A 127 -3.63 -1.77 18.28
CA GLN A 127 -3.14 -3.05 18.80
C GLN A 127 -1.63 -3.22 18.58
N TYR A 128 -1.02 -2.41 17.72
CA TYR A 128 0.36 -2.53 17.25
C TYR A 128 1.23 -1.29 17.54
N GLY A 129 0.63 -0.21 18.07
CA GLY A 129 1.27 1.06 18.36
C GLY A 129 0.37 1.99 19.14
#